data_AF-A0A2W1GTV4-F1
#
_entry.id   AF-A0A2W1GTV4-F1
#
_cell.length_a   1.000
_cell.length_b   1.000
_cell.length_c   1.000
_cell.angle_alpha   90.00
_cell.angle_beta   90.00
_cell.angle_gamma   90.00
#
_symmetry.space_group_name_H-M   'P 1'
#
loop_
_entity.id
_entity.type
_entity.pdbx_description
1 polymer ?
#
loop_
_entity_poly.entity_id
_entity_poly.type
_entity_poly.pdbx_seq_one_letter_code
_entity_poly.pdbx_strand_id
1 'polypeptide(L)'
;MHKFICKSFATLEARPGPDFFRGIFFPPDEPLPRFVWIKYYSSEDWTTIAPNEVTGEIMSGHFQPGTWPLERPVSHCLGIFHTDRYMTDGSSLTPFITKWIGTASGTYFRGPYLAHGHENDNMDEYEEVEEFGRPCDLDTADLSYLLDFFKAQGANFRKGTDWNGVL
;
A
#
# COMPACT_ATOMS: atom_id res chain seq x y z
N MET A 1 1.11 -3.01 17.80
CA MET A 1 1.52 -2.88 16.38
C MET A 1 3.04 -2.87 16.21
N HIS A 2 3.76 -2.01 16.95
CA HIS A 2 5.22 -1.80 16.83
C HIS A 2 6.03 -3.11 16.69
N LYS A 3 5.74 -4.14 17.50
CA LYS A 3 6.49 -5.41 17.49
C LYS A 3 6.47 -6.23 16.18
N PHE A 4 5.50 -6.03 15.27
CA PHE A 4 5.35 -6.89 14.09
C PHE A 4 6.31 -6.54 12.96
N ILE A 5 6.68 -5.26 12.82
CA ILE A 5 7.53 -4.81 11.70
C ILE A 5 8.78 -4.08 12.17
N CYS A 6 8.95 -3.88 13.49
CA CYS A 6 10.21 -3.36 14.04
C CYS A 6 11.40 -4.21 13.65
N LYS A 7 11.24 -5.53 13.57
CA LYS A 7 12.32 -6.41 13.14
C LYS A 7 12.69 -6.14 11.69
N SER A 8 11.71 -6.13 10.77
CA SER A 8 11.98 -5.86 9.36
C SER A 8 12.50 -4.43 9.13
N PHE A 9 12.08 -3.46 9.93
CA PHE A 9 12.62 -2.09 9.90
C PHE A 9 14.08 -2.06 10.33
N ALA A 10 14.40 -2.71 11.45
CA ALA A 10 15.74 -2.75 12.01
C ALA A 10 16.72 -3.59 11.18
N THR A 11 16.21 -4.57 10.42
CA THR A 11 17.02 -5.43 9.53
C THR A 11 16.96 -4.99 8.07
N LEU A 12 16.33 -3.85 7.75
CA LEU A 12 16.31 -3.33 6.39
C LEU A 12 17.75 -2.96 6.00
N GLU A 13 18.20 -3.42 4.84
CA GLU A 13 19.52 -3.11 4.32
C GLU A 13 19.68 -1.60 4.11
N ALA A 14 20.94 -1.15 4.01
CA ALA A 14 21.22 0.24 3.67
C ALA A 14 20.54 0.61 2.34
N ARG A 15 20.09 1.87 2.24
CA ARG A 15 19.41 2.37 1.04
C ARG A 15 20.30 2.15 -0.19
N PRO A 16 19.83 1.45 -1.25
CA PRO A 16 20.67 1.12 -2.40
C PRO A 16 21.13 2.34 -3.22
N GLY A 17 20.34 3.42 -3.23
CA GLY A 17 20.62 4.63 -3.99
C GLY A 17 19.62 5.75 -3.67
N PRO A 18 19.78 6.95 -4.25
CA PRO A 18 18.92 8.10 -3.98
C PRO A 18 17.47 7.87 -4.43
N ASP A 19 17.26 7.06 -5.47
CA ASP A 19 15.93 6.82 -6.08
C ASP A 19 15.17 5.67 -5.40
N PHE A 20 15.60 5.26 -4.21
CA PHE A 20 14.98 4.19 -3.44
C PHE A 20 14.30 4.73 -2.18
N PHE A 21 13.01 4.43 -2.06
CA PHE A 21 12.19 4.83 -0.91
C PHE A 21 11.60 3.62 -0.21
N ARG A 22 11.42 3.73 1.10
CA ARG A 22 10.88 2.65 1.93
C ARG A 22 9.40 2.46 1.63
N GLY A 23 9.04 1.24 1.23
CA GLY A 23 7.67 0.77 1.17
C GLY A 23 7.39 -0.34 2.17
N ILE A 24 6.12 -0.75 2.27
CA ILE A 24 5.69 -1.89 3.08
C ILE A 24 5.07 -2.93 2.16
N PHE A 25 5.69 -4.11 2.09
CA PHE A 25 5.22 -5.24 1.30
C PHE A 25 4.44 -6.23 2.18
N PHE A 26 3.26 -6.63 1.70
CA PHE A 26 2.42 -7.68 2.26
C PHE A 26 2.47 -8.90 1.33
N PRO A 27 3.41 -9.84 1.55
CA PRO A 27 3.51 -11.05 0.76
C PRO A 27 2.30 -11.97 0.98
N PRO A 28 1.81 -12.67 -0.05
CA PRO A 28 0.71 -13.64 0.07
C PRO A 28 1.13 -14.95 0.76
N ASP A 29 2.43 -15.26 0.80
CA ASP A 29 3.01 -16.51 1.27
C ASP A 29 3.77 -16.39 2.60
N GLU A 30 4.01 -15.17 3.10
CA GLU A 30 4.63 -14.94 4.40
C GLU A 30 3.61 -14.43 5.45
N PRO A 31 3.80 -14.76 6.75
CA PRO A 31 2.85 -14.39 7.80
C PRO A 31 2.96 -12.94 8.26
N LEU A 32 3.99 -12.20 7.86
CA LEU A 32 4.30 -10.84 8.32
C LEU A 32 4.65 -9.93 7.13
N PRO A 33 4.28 -8.64 7.18
CA PRO A 33 4.74 -7.68 6.21
C PRO A 33 6.18 -7.29 6.50
N ARG A 34 6.86 -6.73 5.50
CA ARG A 34 8.25 -6.29 5.61
C ARG A 34 8.49 -4.96 4.92
N PHE A 35 9.45 -4.21 5.45
CA PHE A 35 9.96 -3.05 4.73
C PHE A 35 10.79 -3.50 3.54
N VAL A 36 10.70 -2.74 2.46
CA VAL A 36 11.38 -2.98 1.19
C VAL A 36 11.83 -1.65 0.61
N TRP A 37 12.88 -1.68 -0.20
CA TRP A 37 13.28 -0.53 -1.01
C TRP A 37 12.57 -0.60 -2.35
N ILE A 38 11.81 0.43 -2.68
CA ILE A 38 11.12 0.59 -3.96
C ILE A 38 11.93 1.57 -4.80
N LYS A 39 12.31 1.16 -6.01
CA LYS A 39 12.97 2.02 -6.98
C LYS A 39 11.94 2.86 -7.73
N TYR A 40 12.19 4.16 -7.81
CA TYR A 40 11.47 5.09 -8.68
C TYR A 40 12.33 5.35 -9.92
N TYR A 41 11.74 5.29 -11.11
CA TYR A 41 12.52 5.36 -12.36
C TYR A 41 12.77 6.78 -12.86
N SER A 42 12.05 7.77 -12.35
CA SER A 42 12.22 9.15 -12.76
C SER A 42 12.12 10.07 -11.56
N SER A 43 13.01 11.06 -11.53
CA SER A 43 12.91 12.20 -10.60
C SER A 43 11.90 13.27 -11.04
N GLU A 44 11.28 13.06 -12.20
CA GLU A 44 10.28 13.95 -12.79
C GLU A 44 8.91 13.25 -12.87
N ASP A 45 8.90 11.91 -12.86
CA ASP A 45 7.71 11.08 -12.85
C ASP A 45 7.77 10.11 -11.67
N TRP A 46 7.27 10.62 -10.56
CA TRP A 46 7.21 9.92 -9.29
C TRP A 46 6.11 8.85 -9.25
N THR A 47 5.35 8.66 -10.34
CA THR A 47 4.33 7.61 -10.46
C THR A 47 4.89 6.31 -11.01
N THR A 48 6.01 6.39 -11.74
CA THR A 48 6.60 5.23 -12.41
C THR A 48 7.52 4.47 -11.46
N ILE A 49 6.92 3.52 -10.74
CA ILE A 49 7.61 2.44 -10.02
C ILE A 49 7.37 1.10 -10.71
N ALA A 50 8.29 0.13 -10.56
CA ALA A 50 8.06 -1.26 -10.94
C ALA A 50 7.76 -2.10 -9.69
N PRO A 51 6.49 -2.23 -9.29
CA PRO A 51 6.14 -3.04 -8.13
C PRO A 51 6.61 -4.50 -8.31
N ASN A 52 6.66 -5.00 -9.55
CA ASN A 52 7.12 -6.34 -9.89
C ASN A 52 8.62 -6.59 -9.59
N GLU A 53 9.47 -5.56 -9.55
CA GLU A 53 10.88 -5.74 -9.14
C GLU A 53 10.99 -6.11 -7.65
N VAL A 54 9.98 -5.74 -6.85
CA VAL A 54 9.91 -6.01 -5.41
C VAL A 54 9.09 -7.26 -5.12
N THR A 55 7.94 -7.41 -5.79
CA THR A 55 6.96 -8.45 -5.47
C THR A 55 7.11 -9.71 -6.32
N GLY A 56 7.82 -9.64 -7.44
CA GLY A 56 7.87 -10.72 -8.44
C GLY A 56 6.58 -10.87 -9.26
N GLU A 57 5.58 -10.03 -9.03
CA GLU A 57 4.26 -10.09 -9.68
C GLU A 57 3.92 -8.77 -10.39
N ILE A 58 3.16 -8.85 -11.49
CA ILE A 58 2.64 -7.66 -12.17
C ILE A 58 1.50 -7.09 -11.32
N MET A 59 1.67 -5.86 -10.85
CA MET A 59 0.68 -5.14 -10.04
C MET A 59 0.26 -3.90 -10.81
N SER A 60 -0.98 -3.88 -11.27
CA SER A 60 -1.55 -2.81 -12.10
C SER A 60 -2.74 -2.13 -11.42
N GLY A 61 -3.28 -2.73 -10.35
CA GLY A 61 -4.31 -2.13 -9.54
C GLY A 61 -3.69 -1.21 -8.49
N HIS A 62 -4.37 -0.11 -8.19
CA HIS A 62 -3.88 0.89 -7.25
C HIS A 62 -5.03 1.38 -6.36
N PHE A 63 -4.83 1.30 -5.05
CA PHE A 63 -5.63 2.04 -4.08
C PHE A 63 -4.89 3.29 -3.67
N GLN A 64 -5.62 4.40 -3.54
CA GLN A 64 -5.14 5.59 -2.88
C GLN A 64 -5.93 5.80 -1.58
N PRO A 65 -5.40 5.33 -0.44
CA PRO A 65 -5.96 5.67 0.87
C PRO A 65 -5.95 7.19 1.08
N GLY A 66 -7.05 7.87 0.74
CA GLY A 66 -7.24 9.28 1.04
C GLY A 66 -7.44 9.52 2.55
N THR A 67 -7.68 10.78 2.95
CA THR A 67 -8.08 11.12 4.32
C THR A 67 -9.31 10.34 4.80
N TRP A 68 -10.16 9.90 3.87
CA TRP A 68 -11.25 8.98 4.12
C TRP A 68 -10.82 7.53 3.80
N PRO A 69 -11.07 6.54 4.68
CA PRO A 69 -12.03 6.53 5.78
C PRO A 69 -11.44 6.84 7.17
N LEU A 70 -10.18 7.26 7.27
CA LEU A 70 -9.48 7.33 8.57
C LEU A 70 -9.57 8.69 9.28
N GLU A 71 -10.14 9.72 8.64
CA GLU A 71 -10.41 11.07 9.15
C GLU A 71 -9.30 11.65 10.04
N ARG A 72 -8.04 11.30 9.75
CA ARG A 72 -6.87 11.77 10.48
C ARG A 72 -5.83 12.37 9.53
N PRO A 73 -5.17 13.45 9.93
CA PRO A 73 -4.11 14.04 9.12
C PRO A 73 -2.98 13.02 8.97
N VAL A 74 -2.63 12.74 7.73
CA VAL A 74 -1.39 12.06 7.37
C VAL A 74 -0.37 13.12 6.96
N SER A 75 0.88 12.94 7.36
CA SER A 75 1.97 13.82 6.93
C SER A 75 2.26 13.69 5.43
N HIS A 76 1.76 12.62 4.79
CA HIS A 76 2.01 12.26 3.40
C HIS A 76 0.87 11.36 2.86
N CYS A 77 0.65 11.37 1.55
CA CYS A 77 -0.26 10.46 0.85
C CYS A 77 0.30 9.03 0.81
N LEU A 78 -0.60 8.04 0.86
CA LEU A 78 -0.24 6.63 0.67
C LEU A 78 -0.84 6.12 -0.64
N GLY A 79 -0.13 5.22 -1.29
CA GLY A 79 -0.63 4.39 -2.40
C GLY A 79 -0.41 2.91 -2.08
N ILE A 80 -1.28 2.04 -2.58
CA ILE A 80 -1.19 0.59 -2.42
C ILE A 80 -1.39 -0.08 -3.77
N PHE A 81 -0.33 -0.64 -4.31
CA PHE A 81 -0.42 -1.51 -5.47
C PHE A 81 -0.99 -2.87 -5.10
N HIS A 82 -1.77 -3.45 -6.01
CA HIS A 82 -2.31 -4.80 -5.95
C HIS A 82 -2.44 -5.41 -7.36
N THR A 83 -2.72 -6.71 -7.45
CA THR A 83 -3.01 -7.35 -8.75
C THR A 83 -4.41 -6.93 -9.23
N ASP A 84 -4.60 -6.69 -10.54
CA ASP A 84 -5.89 -6.24 -11.13
C ASP A 84 -7.07 -7.15 -10.82
N ARG A 85 -6.78 -8.43 -10.58
CA ARG A 85 -7.79 -9.47 -10.40
C ARG A 85 -7.71 -10.11 -9.03
N TYR A 86 -7.19 -9.41 -8.02
CA TYR A 86 -6.99 -9.98 -6.69
C TYR A 86 -8.25 -10.68 -6.13
N MET A 87 -9.46 -10.22 -6.46
CA MET A 87 -10.70 -10.87 -6.02
C MET A 87 -11.11 -12.12 -6.81
N THR A 88 -10.61 -12.31 -8.03
CA THR A 88 -11.10 -13.31 -9.00
C THR A 88 -10.00 -14.16 -9.66
N ASP A 89 -8.72 -13.87 -9.42
CA ASP A 89 -7.57 -14.56 -10.00
C ASP A 89 -7.22 -15.90 -9.32
N GLY A 90 -7.91 -16.24 -8.23
CA GLY A 90 -7.63 -17.43 -7.45
C GLY A 90 -6.47 -17.28 -6.46
N SER A 91 -5.94 -16.07 -6.28
CA SER A 91 -4.89 -15.78 -5.33
C SER A 91 -5.30 -16.12 -3.89
N SER A 92 -4.30 -16.54 -3.12
CA SER A 92 -4.47 -16.84 -1.69
C SER A 92 -4.75 -15.57 -0.90
N LEU A 93 -5.46 -15.70 0.22
CA LEU A 93 -5.65 -14.60 1.16
C LEU A 93 -4.30 -14.11 1.68
N THR A 94 -4.12 -12.80 1.78
CA THR A 94 -2.91 -12.24 2.41
C THR A 94 -2.96 -12.55 3.92
N PRO A 95 -2.07 -13.41 4.45
CA PRO A 95 -2.25 -13.97 5.79
C PRO A 95 -2.25 -12.92 6.89
N PHE A 96 -1.35 -11.92 6.78
CA PHE A 96 -1.24 -10.87 7.78
C PHE A 96 -2.46 -9.96 7.82
N ILE A 97 -2.92 -9.48 6.65
CA ILE A 97 -4.11 -8.62 6.55
C ILE A 97 -5.32 -9.37 7.12
N THR A 98 -5.52 -10.62 6.68
CA THR A 98 -6.64 -11.46 7.15
C THR A 98 -6.61 -11.68 8.65
N LYS A 99 -5.44 -12.01 9.21
CA LYS A 99 -5.27 -12.18 10.66
C LYS A 99 -5.60 -10.90 11.43
N TRP A 100 -5.24 -9.74 10.89
CA TRP A 100 -5.40 -8.47 11.58
C TRP A 100 -6.83 -7.92 11.53
N ILE A 101 -7.46 -7.94 10.36
CA ILE A 101 -8.80 -7.37 10.18
C ILE A 101 -9.93 -8.39 10.38
N GLY A 102 -9.58 -9.67 10.53
CA GLY A 102 -10.50 -10.78 10.72
C GLY A 102 -10.99 -11.38 9.40
N THR A 103 -11.25 -12.70 9.39
CA THR A 103 -11.55 -13.48 8.18
C THR A 103 -12.73 -12.96 7.37
N ALA A 104 -13.77 -12.44 8.03
CA ALA A 104 -14.97 -11.94 7.36
C ALA A 104 -14.69 -10.75 6.42
N SER A 105 -13.68 -9.93 6.72
CA SER A 105 -13.24 -8.82 5.87
C SER A 105 -11.94 -9.13 5.14
N GLY A 106 -11.09 -10.00 5.71
CA GLY A 106 -9.84 -10.45 5.10
C GLY A 106 -10.05 -11.24 3.82
N THR A 107 -11.18 -11.93 3.65
CA THR A 107 -11.46 -12.76 2.46
C THR A 107 -11.43 -12.01 1.13
N TYR A 108 -11.57 -10.68 1.17
CA TYR A 108 -11.53 -9.81 -0.01
C TYR A 108 -10.10 -9.45 -0.38
N PHE A 109 -9.14 -9.47 0.56
CA PHE A 109 -7.76 -9.09 0.31
C PHE A 109 -6.89 -10.31 0.02
N ARG A 110 -6.44 -10.41 -1.23
CA ARG A 110 -5.81 -11.59 -1.83
C ARG A 110 -4.59 -11.16 -2.62
N GLY A 111 -3.61 -12.05 -2.71
CA GLY A 111 -2.38 -11.78 -3.42
C GLY A 111 -1.44 -10.81 -2.68
N PRO A 112 -0.42 -10.31 -3.38
CA PRO A 112 0.50 -9.33 -2.84
C PRO A 112 -0.12 -7.93 -2.77
N TYR A 113 0.29 -7.17 -1.74
CA TYR A 113 0.07 -5.73 -1.69
C TYR A 113 1.39 -5.00 -1.43
N LEU A 114 1.63 -3.90 -2.15
CA LEU A 114 2.82 -3.07 -1.96
C LEU A 114 2.40 -1.64 -1.69
N ALA A 115 2.66 -1.17 -0.46
CA ALA A 115 2.39 0.20 -0.07
C ALA A 115 3.63 1.09 -0.28
N HIS A 116 3.37 2.32 -0.72
CA HIS A 116 4.36 3.38 -0.93
C HIS A 116 3.78 4.74 -0.50
N GLY A 117 4.65 5.73 -0.30
CA GLY A 117 4.27 7.06 0.20
C GLY A 117 4.74 8.20 -0.71
N HIS A 118 3.96 9.28 -0.71
CA HIS A 118 4.22 10.53 -1.43
C HIS A 118 3.97 11.71 -0.48
N GLU A 119 4.88 12.67 -0.42
CA GLU A 119 4.64 13.94 0.27
C GLU A 119 3.31 14.54 -0.21
N ASN A 120 2.53 15.11 0.73
CA ASN A 120 1.36 15.88 0.35
C ASN A 120 1.87 17.15 -0.33
N ASP A 121 2.00 17.16 -1.65
CA ASP A 121 1.92 18.43 -2.35
C ASP A 121 0.47 18.89 -2.18
N ASN A 122 0.31 20.10 -1.66
CA ASN A 122 -0.98 20.75 -1.73
C ASN A 122 -1.36 20.71 -3.22
N MET A 123 -2.46 20.04 -3.54
CA MET A 123 -3.14 20.21 -4.81
C MET A 123 -3.54 21.69 -4.87
N ASP A 124 -2.62 22.55 -5.28
CA ASP A 124 -2.95 23.93 -5.61
C ASP A 124 -3.97 23.80 -6.74
N GLU A 125 -5.18 24.28 -6.46
CA GLU A 125 -6.45 24.04 -7.16
C GLU A 125 -6.46 24.49 -8.65
N TYR A 126 -5.30 24.87 -9.20
CA TYR A 126 -5.17 25.59 -10.47
C TYR A 126 -4.06 25.10 -11.43
N GLU A 127 -3.28 24.05 -11.14
CA GLU A 127 -2.35 23.48 -12.12
C GLU A 127 -2.75 22.05 -12.50
N GLU A 128 -3.14 21.86 -13.76
CA GLU A 128 -3.56 20.59 -14.39
C GLU A 128 -2.43 19.55 -14.53
N VAL A 129 -1.44 19.56 -13.64
CA VAL A 129 -0.43 18.51 -13.61
C VAL A 129 -0.74 17.61 -12.43
N GLU A 130 -1.12 16.37 -12.73
CA GLU A 130 -1.20 15.25 -11.77
C GLU A 130 0.20 14.92 -11.21
N GLU A 131 0.88 15.91 -10.61
CA GLU A 131 2.14 15.68 -9.91
C GLU A 131 1.79 15.04 -8.58
N PHE A 132 1.78 13.70 -8.56
CA PHE A 132 1.93 13.00 -7.29
C PHE A 132 3.16 13.56 -6.58
N GLY A 133 2.96 14.04 -5.35
CA GLY A 133 4.04 14.66 -4.58
C GLY A 133 5.24 13.73 -4.43
N ARG A 134 6.39 14.31 -4.05
CA ARG A 134 7.67 13.60 -4.00
C ARG A 134 7.59 12.31 -3.20
N PRO A 135 8.19 11.19 -3.64
CA PRO A 135 8.17 9.96 -2.86
C PRO A 135 8.77 10.17 -1.48
N CYS A 136 8.19 9.53 -0.48
CA CYS A 136 8.70 9.57 0.89
C CYS A 136 8.85 8.17 1.46
N ASP A 137 9.69 8.07 2.49
CA ASP A 137 9.89 6.81 3.18
C ASP A 137 8.73 6.50 4.13
N LEU A 138 8.18 5.30 4.00
CA LEU A 138 7.27 4.77 5.02
C LEU A 138 8.03 4.36 6.28
N ASP A 139 7.35 4.48 7.42
CA ASP A 139 7.79 4.07 8.74
C ASP A 139 6.76 3.18 9.47
N THR A 140 7.03 2.88 10.73
CA THR A 140 6.19 1.95 11.51
C THR A 140 4.79 2.47 11.84
N ALA A 141 4.57 3.79 11.78
CA ALA A 141 3.27 4.41 11.96
C ALA A 141 2.36 4.17 10.74
N ASP A 142 2.93 4.14 9.54
CA ASP A 142 2.18 3.95 8.29
C ASP A 142 1.55 2.57 8.20
N LEU A 143 2.16 1.55 8.82
CA LEU A 143 1.51 0.25 8.97
C LEU A 143 0.17 0.35 9.70
N SER A 144 0.07 1.20 10.73
CA SER A 144 -1.20 1.40 11.43
C SER A 144 -2.25 1.95 10.49
N TYR A 145 -1.84 2.89 9.64
CA TYR A 145 -2.70 3.50 8.65
C TYR A 145 -3.20 2.50 7.62
N LEU A 146 -2.30 1.72 7.03
CA LEU A 146 -2.64 0.69 6.06
C LEU A 146 -3.62 -0.33 6.65
N LEU A 147 -3.40 -0.76 7.90
CA LEU A 147 -4.28 -1.72 8.56
C LEU A 147 -5.67 -1.16 8.88
N ASP A 148 -5.74 0.10 9.30
CA ASP A 148 -7.01 0.79 9.50
C ASP A 148 -7.76 0.93 8.16
N PHE A 149 -7.06 1.25 7.06
CA PHE A 149 -7.61 1.28 5.70
C PHE A 149 -8.18 -0.07 5.28
N PHE A 150 -7.40 -1.15 5.37
CA PHE A 150 -7.85 -2.50 5.00
C PHE A 150 -9.08 -2.92 5.81
N LYS A 151 -9.13 -2.57 7.10
CA LYS A 151 -10.28 -2.85 7.95
C LYS A 151 -11.54 -2.12 7.49
N ALA A 152 -11.43 -0.83 7.20
CA ALA A 152 -12.56 -0.04 6.74
C ALA A 152 -13.03 -0.48 5.34
N GLN A 153 -12.10 -0.69 4.41
CA GLN A 153 -12.42 -1.12 3.06
C GLN A 153 -13.01 -2.54 3.04
N GLY A 154 -12.47 -3.47 3.83
CA GLY A 154 -13.04 -4.81 3.97
C GLY A 154 -14.43 -4.82 4.61
N ALA A 155 -14.77 -3.82 5.43
CA ALA A 155 -16.13 -3.65 5.93
C ALA A 155 -17.07 -3.12 4.85
N ASN A 156 -16.60 -2.25 3.94
CA ASN A 156 -17.36 -1.75 2.80
C ASN A 156 -17.66 -2.87 1.79
N PHE A 157 -16.65 -3.68 1.44
CA PHE A 157 -16.85 -4.85 0.56
C PHE A 157 -17.88 -5.82 1.12
N ARG A 158 -17.84 -6.08 2.43
CA ARG A 158 -18.82 -6.94 3.10
C ARG A 158 -20.26 -6.40 3.01
N LYS A 159 -20.43 -5.08 3.00
CA LYS A 159 -21.75 -4.44 2.88
C LYS A 159 -22.25 -4.40 1.43
N GLY A 160 -21.45 -4.84 0.46
CA GLY A 160 -21.77 -4.69 -0.97
C GLY A 160 -21.75 -3.24 -1.44
N THR A 161 -21.17 -2.34 -0.65
CA THR A 161 -20.99 -0.93 -1.00
C THR A 161 -19.61 -0.76 -1.64
N ASP A 162 -19.42 -1.36 -2.81
CA ASP A 162 -18.32 -0.97 -3.69
C ASP A 162 -18.79 0.25 -4.50
N TRP A 163 -18.01 1.32 -4.43
CA TRP A 163 -18.29 2.61 -5.07
C TRP A 163 -18.02 2.63 -6.58
N ASN A 164 -17.72 1.49 -7.22
CA ASN A 164 -17.58 1.42 -8.68
C ASN A 164 -18.44 0.34 -9.37
N GLY A 165 -19.37 -0.32 -8.66
CA GLY A 165 -20.36 -1.19 -9.33
C GLY A 165 -19.76 -2.38 -10.10
N VAL A 166 -18.67 -2.98 -9.61
CA VAL A 166 -18.14 -4.23 -10.16
C VAL A 166 -18.12 -5.28 -9.05
N LEU A 167 -19.19 -6.08 -9.01
CA LEU A 167 -19.15 -7.49 -8.64
C LEU A 167 -19.30 -8.30 -9.93
#